data_AF-A0A326G9M0-F1
#
_entry.id   AF-A0A326G9M0-F1
#
_cell.length_a   1.000
_cell.length_b   1.000
_cell.length_c   1.000
_cell.angle_alpha   90.00
_cell.angle_beta   90.00
_cell.angle_gamma   90.00
#
_symmetry.space_group_name_H-M   'P 1'
#
loop_
_entity.id
_entity.type
_entity.pdbx_description
1 polymer ?
#
loop_
_entity_poly.entity_id
_entity_poly.type
_entity_poly.pdbx_seq_one_letter_code
_entity_poly.pdbx_strand_id
1 'polypeptide(L)'
;MSQIIQTLTPTTHDLGQFEVRRVLPAKSRTMIGPFIFVDQFGPAQLDLGSGMDVRPHPHINLATVTWLFEGAIDHRDSLGSFATIRPGQVNLMTAGRGIVHSERSPEGEREAGPRLYGMQTWLALPDGKEEIDPAFEAVADLPVIEDGMAKAFVIMGELWGERAATTTHAETIYAEIILGAGGAIPLEDDADERAVMLVGGEASVDGHDLALYQLAVLQPGRDMTLASKTGARVMLMGGEAFETRRHVWWNFVSSSRDRINQAKEDWRERRFPTVPGDEAERIGAALAREWARLGANVVLSGRDEARLEGVASALPTESLTLPFDVRDDAAMADATSKAIEWKDGIDIAVANAGISQRSRALKTDMQVYRDIIAIDLVQQIAFSQGLIGHMASRSTGNLVFVSSVAGKVGVPMRTAYSAAKFGLAGYADALRGELSQQGIGVHVVYPGSVATEVSRNSLTADGTPRGFSDKAIENGLDVDLAAREMIEAIAAGEREIIVAEGFEKQMGEARRTPDALFDQVAAMVASGYMEKLEAES
;
A
#
# COMPACT_ATOMS: atom_id res chain seq x y z
N MET A 1 -43.63 -15.71 12.77
CA MET A 1 -42.99 -14.47 12.28
C MET A 1 -41.51 -14.76 12.16
N SER A 2 -40.83 -14.28 11.12
CA SER A 2 -39.40 -14.55 10.89
C SER A 2 -38.57 -14.13 12.10
N GLN A 3 -37.70 -15.02 12.57
CA GLN A 3 -36.77 -14.78 13.69
C GLN A 3 -35.59 -13.92 13.24
N ILE A 4 -35.18 -14.03 11.98
CA ILE A 4 -34.23 -13.11 11.36
C ILE A 4 -35.04 -11.91 10.84
N ILE A 5 -34.75 -10.72 11.36
CA ILE A 5 -35.47 -9.48 10.99
C ILE A 5 -34.92 -8.85 9.71
N GLN A 6 -33.66 -9.13 9.39
CA GLN A 6 -33.00 -8.63 8.19
C GLN A 6 -31.79 -9.51 7.85
N THR A 7 -31.59 -9.78 6.57
CA THR A 7 -30.35 -10.38 6.07
C THR A 7 -29.64 -9.37 5.18
N LEU A 8 -28.38 -9.09 5.49
CA LEU A 8 -27.53 -8.17 4.74
C LEU A 8 -26.57 -8.97 3.85
N THR A 9 -26.65 -8.72 2.55
CA THR A 9 -25.73 -9.32 1.57
C THR A 9 -24.51 -8.42 1.39
N PRO A 10 -23.28 -8.96 1.47
CA PRO A 10 -22.08 -8.16 1.34
C PRO A 10 -21.89 -7.64 -0.09
N THR A 11 -21.20 -6.51 -0.20
CA THR A 11 -20.58 -6.08 -1.47
C THR A 11 -19.17 -6.65 -1.53
N THR A 12 -18.85 -7.37 -2.60
CA THR A 12 -17.51 -7.93 -2.82
C THR A 12 -16.62 -6.93 -3.53
N HIS A 13 -15.42 -6.75 -2.99
CA HIS A 13 -14.32 -5.99 -3.57
C HIS A 13 -13.18 -6.95 -3.88
N ASP A 14 -12.85 -7.08 -5.16
CA ASP A 14 -11.68 -7.86 -5.62
C ASP A 14 -10.44 -6.95 -5.56
N LEU A 15 -9.44 -7.35 -4.77
CA LEU A 15 -8.16 -6.67 -4.64
C LEU A 15 -7.05 -7.35 -5.45
N GLY A 16 -7.41 -8.16 -6.45
CA GLY A 16 -6.51 -8.87 -7.34
C GLY A 16 -6.19 -10.28 -6.84
N GLN A 17 -5.55 -10.39 -5.66
CA GLN A 17 -5.14 -11.69 -5.12
C GLN A 17 -6.11 -12.26 -4.08
N PHE A 18 -7.02 -11.43 -3.55
CA PHE A 18 -8.06 -11.87 -2.62
C PHE A 18 -9.29 -10.96 -2.66
N GLU A 19 -10.40 -11.51 -2.19
CA GLU A 19 -11.65 -10.79 -2.06
C GLU A 19 -11.85 -10.27 -0.64
N VAL A 20 -12.42 -9.07 -0.55
CA VAL A 20 -12.97 -8.49 0.69
C VAL A 20 -14.49 -8.36 0.52
N ARG A 21 -15.24 -8.88 1.48
CA ARG A 21 -16.70 -8.86 1.50
C ARG A 21 -17.18 -7.94 2.61
N ARG A 22 -17.71 -6.76 2.21
CA ARG A 22 -18.21 -5.73 3.11
C ARG A 22 -19.70 -5.85 3.32
N VAL A 23 -20.14 -6.11 4.55
CA VAL A 23 -21.57 -6.21 4.89
C VAL A 23 -22.10 -5.00 5.65
N LEU A 24 -21.24 -4.31 6.41
CA LEU A 24 -21.54 -3.00 7.00
C LEU A 24 -20.46 -1.98 6.61
N PRO A 25 -20.82 -0.71 6.39
CA PRO A 25 -22.19 -0.18 6.37
C PRO A 25 -22.95 -0.56 5.07
N ALA A 26 -24.25 -0.85 5.18
CA ALA A 26 -25.15 -1.09 4.05
C ALA A 26 -26.18 0.04 3.90
N LYS A 27 -26.74 0.22 2.69
CA LYS A 27 -27.79 1.26 2.45
C LYS A 27 -29.01 1.09 3.37
N SER A 28 -29.38 -0.15 3.66
CA SER A 28 -30.53 -0.50 4.50
C SER A 28 -30.22 -0.52 5.98
N ARG A 29 -28.93 -0.51 6.37
CA ARG A 29 -28.50 -0.60 7.76
C ARG A 29 -27.04 -0.19 7.90
N THR A 30 -26.78 0.83 8.73
CA THR A 30 -25.42 1.34 8.95
C THR A 30 -24.71 0.63 10.09
N MET A 31 -25.46 0.22 11.12
CA MET A 31 -24.89 -0.32 12.37
C MET A 31 -25.69 -1.52 12.89
N ILE A 32 -25.03 -2.35 13.69
CA ILE A 32 -25.64 -3.37 14.56
C ILE A 32 -24.95 -3.23 15.92
N GLY A 33 -25.70 -2.80 16.94
CA GLY A 33 -25.10 -2.37 18.20
C GLY A 33 -23.97 -1.35 17.94
N PRO A 34 -22.76 -1.53 18.51
CA PRO A 34 -21.63 -0.63 18.24
C PRO A 34 -20.96 -0.86 16.87
N PHE A 35 -21.21 -1.98 16.19
CA PHE A 35 -20.54 -2.33 14.94
C PHE A 35 -21.04 -1.46 13.78
N ILE A 36 -20.12 -0.73 13.15
CA ILE A 36 -20.43 0.19 12.02
C ILE A 36 -19.77 -0.23 10.71
N PHE A 37 -18.82 -1.15 10.79
CA PHE A 37 -18.09 -1.70 9.66
C PHE A 37 -17.79 -3.16 9.91
N VAL A 38 -18.06 -4.01 8.93
CA VAL A 38 -17.81 -5.45 9.00
C VAL A 38 -17.34 -5.92 7.63
N ASP A 39 -16.05 -6.20 7.54
CA ASP A 39 -15.41 -6.82 6.40
C ASP A 39 -14.92 -8.21 6.78
N GLN A 40 -15.12 -9.15 5.86
CA GLN A 40 -14.47 -10.44 5.87
C GLN A 40 -13.51 -10.47 4.67
N PHE A 41 -12.26 -10.84 4.88
CA PHE A 41 -11.25 -10.95 3.82
C PHE A 41 -10.77 -12.39 3.68
N GLY A 42 -10.54 -12.84 2.45
CA GLY A 42 -10.18 -14.23 2.15
C GLY A 42 -11.38 -15.19 2.11
N PRO A 43 -11.20 -16.49 2.36
CA PRO A 43 -9.91 -17.18 2.43
C PRO A 43 -9.15 -17.05 1.12
N ALA A 44 -7.85 -16.80 1.21
CA ALA A 44 -6.97 -16.63 0.05
C ALA A 44 -5.59 -17.24 0.29
N GLN A 45 -4.96 -17.64 -0.81
CA GLN A 45 -3.57 -18.06 -0.89
C GLN A 45 -2.89 -17.08 -1.83
N LEU A 46 -2.02 -16.22 -1.29
CA LEU A 46 -1.31 -15.21 -2.04
C LEU A 46 -0.06 -15.81 -2.72
N ASP A 47 0.40 -15.15 -3.78
CA ASP A 47 1.57 -15.57 -4.54
C ASP A 47 2.86 -15.40 -3.72
N LEU A 48 3.90 -16.20 -4.05
CA LEU A 48 5.22 -16.09 -3.41
C LEU A 48 5.79 -14.68 -3.58
N GLY A 49 6.26 -14.11 -2.47
CA GLY A 49 6.79 -12.74 -2.41
C GLY A 49 5.72 -11.63 -2.36
N SER A 50 4.44 -11.99 -2.50
CA SER A 50 3.32 -11.07 -2.40
C SER A 50 2.70 -11.04 -1.00
N GLY A 51 1.82 -10.08 -0.75
CA GLY A 51 1.21 -9.85 0.55
C GLY A 51 0.10 -8.80 0.50
N MET A 52 -0.65 -8.70 1.59
CA MET A 52 -1.54 -7.58 1.83
C MET A 52 -0.72 -6.37 2.26
N ASP A 53 -0.95 -5.21 1.65
CA ASP A 53 -0.26 -3.95 2.00
C ASP A 53 -1.25 -2.80 2.10
N VAL A 54 -1.87 -2.67 3.27
CA VAL A 54 -2.73 -1.53 3.61
C VAL A 54 -1.86 -0.42 4.18
N ARG A 55 -1.72 0.64 3.40
CA ARG A 55 -0.81 1.76 3.66
C ARG A 55 -1.28 2.66 4.80
N PRO A 56 -0.41 3.54 5.34
CA PRO A 56 -0.78 4.50 6.37
C PRO A 56 -2.07 5.27 6.05
N HIS A 57 -3.11 5.04 6.85
CA HIS A 57 -4.40 5.70 6.71
C HIS A 57 -4.97 6.08 8.09
N PRO A 58 -5.71 7.21 8.18
CA PRO A 58 -6.22 7.72 9.44
C PRO A 58 -7.58 7.12 9.80
N HIS A 59 -7.88 7.04 11.09
CA HIS A 59 -9.23 6.80 11.65
C HIS A 59 -9.56 7.83 12.73
N ILE A 60 -10.85 8.11 12.94
CA ILE A 60 -11.37 8.91 14.07
C ILE A 60 -12.66 8.31 14.64
N ASN A 61 -12.89 8.56 15.94
CA ASN A 61 -14.07 8.22 16.75
C ASN A 61 -14.57 6.77 16.63
N LEU A 62 -13.67 5.83 16.35
CA LEU A 62 -13.95 4.39 16.26
C LEU A 62 -12.84 3.57 16.91
N ALA A 63 -13.08 2.29 17.08
CA ALA A 63 -12.04 1.29 17.32
C ALA A 63 -12.07 0.23 16.21
N THR A 64 -10.90 -0.17 15.71
CA THR A 64 -10.77 -1.30 14.78
C THR A 64 -10.41 -2.56 15.55
N VAL A 65 -11.01 -3.68 15.16
CA VAL A 65 -10.74 -5.01 15.70
C VAL A 65 -10.41 -5.93 14.54
N THR A 66 -9.20 -6.48 14.56
CA THR A 66 -8.73 -7.48 13.59
C THR A 66 -8.75 -8.86 14.24
N TRP A 67 -9.36 -9.84 13.57
CA TRP A 67 -9.40 -11.24 14.00
C TRP A 67 -9.05 -12.16 12.84
N LEU A 68 -8.06 -13.03 13.04
CA LEU A 68 -7.58 -13.92 11.99
C LEU A 68 -8.02 -15.37 12.21
N PHE A 69 -8.55 -15.98 11.17
CA PHE A 69 -8.76 -17.42 11.11
C PHE A 69 -7.53 -18.15 10.58
N GLU A 70 -6.83 -17.55 9.62
CA GLU A 70 -5.56 -18.03 9.05
C GLU A 70 -4.67 -16.84 8.68
N GLY A 71 -3.36 -17.05 8.70
CA GLY A 71 -2.37 -16.08 8.23
C GLY A 71 -1.75 -15.23 9.33
N ALA A 72 -1.25 -14.07 8.92
CA ALA A 72 -0.62 -13.10 9.81
C ALA A 72 -0.69 -11.70 9.21
N ILE A 73 -0.77 -10.69 10.07
CA ILE A 73 -0.70 -9.28 9.67
C ILE A 73 0.20 -8.53 10.65
N ASP A 74 1.16 -7.77 10.15
CA ASP A 74 1.90 -6.77 10.89
C ASP A 74 1.08 -5.48 10.94
N HIS A 75 0.80 -5.00 12.13
CA HIS A 75 0.23 -3.69 12.39
C HIS A 75 1.33 -2.71 12.81
N ARG A 76 1.26 -1.48 12.29
CA ARG A 76 2.06 -0.32 12.72
C ARG A 76 1.16 0.89 12.87
N ASP A 77 1.39 1.73 13.88
CA ASP A 77 0.63 2.96 14.02
C ASP A 77 1.47 4.18 14.44
N SER A 78 0.80 5.33 14.42
CA SER A 78 1.36 6.64 14.74
C SER A 78 1.74 6.83 16.21
N LEU A 79 1.40 5.88 17.09
CA LEU A 79 1.91 5.85 18.47
C LEU A 79 3.28 5.16 18.56
N GLY A 80 3.75 4.56 17.45
CA GLY A 80 4.94 3.74 17.40
C GLY A 80 4.68 2.28 17.79
N SER A 81 3.42 1.85 17.89
CA SER A 81 3.10 0.45 18.18
C SER A 81 3.45 -0.42 16.98
N PHE A 82 3.95 -1.62 17.25
CA PHE A 82 4.15 -2.67 16.26
C PHE A 82 3.70 -4.01 16.85
N ALA A 83 2.87 -4.74 16.12
CA ALA A 83 2.45 -6.08 16.53
C ALA A 83 2.09 -6.94 15.32
N THR A 84 2.58 -8.18 15.31
CA THR A 84 2.15 -9.21 14.36
C THR A 84 0.97 -9.97 14.94
N ILE A 85 -0.23 -9.81 14.39
CA ILE A 85 -1.41 -10.60 14.75
C ILE A 85 -1.39 -11.95 14.05
N ARG A 86 -1.76 -13.00 14.79
CA ARG A 86 -1.94 -14.38 14.32
C ARG A 86 -3.28 -14.96 14.82
N PRO A 87 -3.76 -16.10 14.27
CA PRO A 87 -4.97 -16.73 14.75
C PRO A 87 -4.95 -17.00 16.26
N GLY A 88 -6.06 -16.70 16.94
CA GLY A 88 -6.16 -16.76 18.39
C GLY A 88 -5.77 -15.47 19.13
N GLN A 89 -5.36 -14.42 18.40
CA GLN A 89 -5.02 -13.11 18.95
C GLN A 89 -5.93 -12.02 18.38
N VAL A 90 -6.07 -10.92 19.11
CA VAL A 90 -6.86 -9.75 18.74
C VAL A 90 -5.97 -8.52 18.76
N ASN A 91 -5.99 -7.77 17.67
CA ASN A 91 -5.52 -6.39 17.68
C ASN A 91 -6.74 -5.48 17.81
N LEU A 92 -6.76 -4.68 18.86
CA LEU A 92 -7.71 -3.60 19.07
C LEU A 92 -6.96 -2.26 18.94
N MET A 93 -7.32 -1.47 17.94
CA MET A 93 -6.83 -0.10 17.80
C MET A 93 -7.97 0.88 18.08
N THR A 94 -7.91 1.56 19.22
CA THR A 94 -8.83 2.66 19.53
C THR A 94 -8.33 3.95 18.88
N ALA A 95 -9.07 4.49 17.91
CA ALA A 95 -8.65 5.68 17.18
C ALA A 95 -8.91 6.99 17.96
N GLY A 96 -10.03 7.07 18.69
CA GLY A 96 -10.38 8.25 19.48
C GLY A 96 -10.32 9.55 18.67
N ARG A 97 -9.59 10.56 19.16
CA ARG A 97 -9.38 11.83 18.44
C ARG A 97 -8.61 11.71 17.12
N GLY A 98 -7.90 10.61 16.89
CA GLY A 98 -7.19 10.36 15.63
C GLY A 98 -5.96 9.49 15.79
N ILE A 99 -5.84 8.48 14.93
CA ILE A 99 -4.66 7.63 14.77
C ILE A 99 -4.42 7.37 13.28
N VAL A 100 -3.16 7.20 12.87
CA VAL A 100 -2.80 6.70 11.54
C VAL A 100 -2.16 5.34 11.70
N HIS A 101 -2.52 4.37 10.87
CA HIS A 101 -1.92 3.04 10.92
C HIS A 101 -1.81 2.39 9.55
N SER A 102 -0.97 1.37 9.48
CA SER A 102 -0.81 0.47 8.33
C SER A 102 -0.89 -0.99 8.79
N GLU A 103 -1.33 -1.84 7.86
CA GLU A 103 -1.48 -3.28 8.07
C GLU A 103 -0.84 -4.00 6.88
N ARG A 104 0.18 -4.82 7.11
CA ARG A 104 0.96 -5.47 6.05
C ARG A 104 1.14 -6.96 6.31
N SER A 105 1.31 -7.79 5.28
CA SER A 105 1.76 -9.17 5.49
C SER A 105 3.20 -9.19 6.00
N PRO A 106 3.52 -9.98 7.06
CA PRO A 106 4.89 -10.08 7.57
C PRO A 106 5.83 -10.68 6.54
N GLU A 107 7.08 -10.20 6.50
CA GLU A 107 8.05 -10.57 5.45
C GLU A 107 8.28 -12.09 5.35
N GLY A 108 8.44 -12.78 6.49
CA GLY A 108 8.64 -14.23 6.51
C GLY A 108 7.44 -15.03 5.97
N GLU A 109 6.22 -14.48 5.99
CA GLU A 109 5.05 -15.13 5.40
C GLU A 109 5.00 -14.93 3.88
N ARG A 110 5.57 -13.81 3.37
CA ARG A 110 5.62 -13.52 1.93
C ARG A 110 6.46 -14.55 1.20
N GLU A 111 7.60 -14.92 1.76
CA GLU A 111 8.49 -15.96 1.19
C GLU A 111 7.80 -17.32 1.02
N ALA A 112 6.82 -17.63 1.87
CA ALA A 112 6.10 -18.89 1.87
C ALA A 112 4.80 -18.89 1.04
N GLY A 113 4.38 -17.72 0.54
CA GLY A 113 3.06 -17.54 -0.06
C GLY A 113 2.01 -17.42 1.04
N PRO A 114 1.69 -16.20 1.49
CA PRO A 114 0.89 -16.02 2.69
C PRO A 114 -0.54 -16.49 2.49
N ARG A 115 -1.08 -17.21 3.49
CA ARG A 115 -2.53 -17.44 3.60
C ARG A 115 -3.16 -16.25 4.31
N LEU A 116 -4.36 -15.88 3.89
CA LEU A 116 -5.08 -14.77 4.50
C LEU A 116 -6.56 -15.11 4.63
N TYR A 117 -7.06 -15.16 5.86
CA TYR A 117 -8.48 -15.32 6.12
C TYR A 117 -8.84 -14.74 7.48
N GLY A 118 -9.76 -13.76 7.52
CA GLY A 118 -10.10 -13.10 8.76
C GLY A 118 -11.22 -12.08 8.63
N MET A 119 -11.41 -11.34 9.72
CA MET A 119 -12.39 -10.28 9.90
C MET A 119 -11.68 -8.97 10.23
N GLN A 120 -12.12 -7.88 9.59
CA GLN A 120 -11.82 -6.52 10.01
C GLN A 120 -13.15 -5.86 10.38
N THR A 121 -13.29 -5.47 11.65
CA THR A 121 -14.53 -4.88 12.17
C THR A 121 -14.26 -3.55 12.84
N TRP A 122 -15.13 -2.56 12.66
CA TRP A 122 -15.05 -1.29 13.37
C TRP A 122 -16.24 -1.11 14.30
N LEU A 123 -15.95 -0.70 15.52
CA LEU A 123 -16.93 -0.31 16.52
C LEU A 123 -16.90 1.22 16.65
N ALA A 124 -18.06 1.87 16.51
CA ALA A 124 -18.17 3.30 16.76
C ALA A 124 -17.95 3.56 18.26
N LEU A 125 -17.24 4.64 18.61
CA LEU A 125 -17.16 5.07 20.01
C LEU A 125 -18.49 5.71 20.43
N PRO A 126 -18.98 5.46 21.65
CA PRO A 126 -20.22 6.05 22.14
C PRO A 126 -20.05 7.53 22.46
N ASP A 127 -21.17 8.21 22.68
CA ASP A 127 -21.18 9.63 23.02
C ASP A 127 -20.33 9.90 24.27
N GLY A 128 -19.56 10.99 24.26
CA GLY A 128 -18.63 11.34 25.34
C GLY A 128 -17.29 10.58 25.32
N LYS A 129 -17.14 9.54 24.48
CA LYS A 129 -15.86 8.82 24.28
C LYS A 129 -15.23 9.04 22.91
N GLU A 130 -15.91 9.74 21.99
CA GLU A 130 -15.43 9.91 20.62
C GLU A 130 -14.02 10.53 20.52
N GLU A 131 -13.69 11.48 21.39
CA GLU A 131 -12.41 12.24 21.36
C GLU A 131 -11.39 11.78 22.41
N ILE A 132 -11.50 10.55 22.93
CA ILE A 132 -10.48 9.98 23.83
C ILE A 132 -9.12 9.85 23.12
N ASP A 133 -8.09 9.61 23.91
CA ASP A 133 -6.74 9.38 23.41
C ASP A 133 -6.70 8.09 22.58
N PRO A 134 -5.96 8.08 21.45
CA PRO A 134 -5.74 6.86 20.69
C PRO A 134 -4.96 5.84 21.53
N ALA A 135 -5.23 4.55 21.32
CA ALA A 135 -4.57 3.45 22.02
C ALA A 135 -4.51 2.19 21.14
N PHE A 136 -3.55 1.31 21.44
CA PHE A 136 -3.40 0.02 20.77
C PHE A 136 -3.23 -1.10 21.81
N GLU A 137 -3.94 -2.21 21.60
CA GLU A 137 -3.90 -3.42 22.42
C GLU A 137 -3.73 -4.64 21.53
N ALA A 138 -2.71 -5.45 21.80
CA ALA A 138 -2.57 -6.79 21.24
C ALA A 138 -2.88 -7.80 22.35
N VAL A 139 -4.03 -8.47 22.25
CA VAL A 139 -4.56 -9.37 23.27
C VAL A 139 -4.42 -10.81 22.79
N ALA A 140 -3.87 -11.67 23.65
CA ALA A 140 -3.82 -13.12 23.48
C ALA A 140 -4.57 -13.78 24.65
N ASP A 141 -4.56 -15.12 24.70
CA ASP A 141 -5.14 -15.90 25.80
C ASP A 141 -6.62 -15.58 26.07
N LEU A 142 -7.39 -15.43 24.98
CA LEU A 142 -8.82 -15.14 25.05
C LEU A 142 -9.59 -16.26 25.76
N PRO A 143 -10.69 -15.93 26.47
CA PRO A 143 -11.58 -16.94 27.03
C PRO A 143 -12.12 -17.86 25.95
N VAL A 144 -12.09 -19.16 26.23
CA VAL A 144 -12.60 -20.21 25.35
C VAL A 144 -13.66 -20.97 26.11
N ILE A 145 -14.87 -21.01 25.56
CA ILE A 145 -16.00 -21.75 26.11
C ILE A 145 -16.21 -22.98 25.25
N GLU A 146 -16.25 -24.16 25.86
CA GLU A 146 -16.48 -25.43 25.18
C GLU A 146 -17.70 -26.12 25.79
N ASP A 147 -18.66 -26.49 24.94
CA ASP A 147 -19.83 -27.28 25.34
C ASP A 147 -20.18 -28.30 24.25
N GLY A 148 -19.93 -29.58 24.55
CA GLY A 148 -20.20 -30.69 23.66
C GLY A 148 -19.53 -30.55 22.29
N MET A 149 -20.34 -30.23 21.27
CA MET A 149 -19.91 -30.09 19.88
C MET A 149 -19.76 -28.61 19.47
N ALA A 150 -19.57 -27.71 20.43
CA ALA A 150 -19.41 -26.29 20.21
C ALA A 150 -18.21 -25.71 20.96
N LYS A 151 -17.58 -24.72 20.35
CA LYS A 151 -16.47 -23.95 20.90
C LYS A 151 -16.66 -22.48 20.56
N ALA A 152 -16.51 -21.59 21.52
CA ALA A 152 -16.57 -20.15 21.31
C ALA A 152 -15.30 -19.47 21.84
N PHE A 153 -14.68 -18.62 21.01
CA PHE A 153 -13.64 -17.69 21.43
C PHE A 153 -14.28 -16.34 21.71
N VAL A 154 -14.21 -15.85 22.95
CA VAL A 154 -14.73 -14.53 23.32
C VAL A 154 -13.68 -13.49 22.91
N ILE A 155 -13.92 -12.82 21.79
CA ILE A 155 -12.99 -11.85 21.19
C ILE A 155 -13.02 -10.53 21.95
N MET A 156 -14.23 -10.06 22.27
CA MET A 156 -14.46 -8.77 22.92
C MET A 156 -15.81 -8.79 23.64
N GLY A 157 -15.85 -8.26 24.86
CA GLY A 157 -17.06 -8.25 25.68
C GLY A 157 -17.26 -9.52 26.49
N GLU A 158 -18.52 -9.89 26.73
CA GLU A 158 -18.91 -11.06 27.53
C GLU A 158 -19.81 -12.00 26.73
N LEU A 159 -19.65 -13.30 26.94
CA LEU A 159 -20.52 -14.34 26.38
C LEU A 159 -20.62 -15.49 27.39
N TRP A 160 -21.85 -15.89 27.73
CA TRP A 160 -22.14 -17.00 28.67
C TRP A 160 -21.33 -16.95 29.99
N GLY A 161 -21.16 -15.75 30.54
CA GLY A 161 -20.47 -15.51 31.82
C GLY A 161 -18.95 -15.41 31.73
N GLU A 162 -18.34 -15.59 30.55
CA GLU A 162 -16.90 -15.39 30.35
C GLU A 162 -16.63 -14.06 29.63
N ARG A 163 -15.65 -13.29 30.11
CA ARG A 163 -15.34 -11.94 29.63
C ARG A 163 -13.93 -11.84 29.09
N ALA A 164 -13.79 -11.33 27.88
CA ALA A 164 -12.49 -11.06 27.26
C ALA A 164 -11.79 -9.86 27.93
N ALA A 165 -10.45 -9.89 27.95
CA ALA A 165 -9.63 -8.78 28.43
C ALA A 165 -9.60 -7.59 27.45
N THR A 166 -10.03 -7.79 26.20
CA THR A 166 -10.12 -6.77 25.16
C THR A 166 -11.02 -5.61 25.58
N THR A 167 -10.49 -4.39 25.60
CA THR A 167 -11.21 -3.19 26.07
C THR A 167 -12.49 -2.91 25.30
N THR A 168 -13.61 -2.72 26.00
CA THR A 168 -14.91 -2.31 25.44
C THR A 168 -15.28 -0.88 25.79
N HIS A 169 -15.79 -0.13 24.80
CA HIS A 169 -16.25 1.26 25.01
C HIS A 169 -17.76 1.39 25.21
N ALA A 170 -18.52 0.40 24.73
CA ALA A 170 -19.96 0.20 24.88
C ALA A 170 -20.23 -1.29 25.17
N GLU A 171 -21.44 -1.65 25.61
CA GLU A 171 -21.78 -3.07 25.76
C GLU A 171 -21.61 -3.79 24.41
N THR A 172 -20.86 -4.89 24.41
CA THR A 172 -20.41 -5.58 23.20
C THR A 172 -20.43 -7.07 23.44
N ILE A 173 -20.85 -7.82 22.42
CA ILE A 173 -20.65 -9.25 22.28
C ILE A 173 -19.92 -9.43 20.96
N TYR A 174 -18.71 -9.99 20.98
CA TYR A 174 -18.00 -10.39 19.78
C TYR A 174 -17.32 -11.74 20.00
N ALA A 175 -17.70 -12.73 19.21
CA ALA A 175 -17.15 -14.08 19.34
C ALA A 175 -17.04 -14.81 17.99
N GLU A 176 -15.99 -15.63 17.87
CA GLU A 176 -15.95 -16.71 16.87
C GLU A 176 -16.55 -17.96 17.51
N ILE A 177 -17.52 -18.56 16.82
CA ILE A 177 -18.20 -19.78 17.23
C ILE A 177 -17.90 -20.86 16.20
N ILE A 178 -17.39 -21.99 16.68
CA ILE A 178 -17.11 -23.19 15.90
C ILE A 178 -18.06 -24.28 16.36
N LEU A 179 -18.89 -24.76 15.45
CA LEU A 179 -19.78 -25.89 15.66
C LEU A 179 -19.23 -27.12 14.94
N GLY A 180 -19.17 -28.25 15.63
CA GLY A 180 -19.02 -29.57 15.03
C GLY A 180 -20.34 -30.08 14.45
N ALA A 181 -20.30 -31.25 13.82
CA ALA A 181 -21.50 -31.89 13.26
C ALA A 181 -22.54 -32.19 14.37
N GLY A 182 -23.75 -31.68 14.21
CA GLY A 182 -24.83 -31.79 15.21
C GLY A 182 -24.68 -30.84 16.40
N GLY A 183 -23.70 -29.94 16.39
CA GLY A 183 -23.52 -28.94 17.45
C GLY A 183 -24.62 -27.87 17.43
N ALA A 184 -25.01 -27.44 18.62
CA ALA A 184 -25.99 -26.39 18.83
C ALA A 184 -25.69 -25.62 20.11
N ILE A 185 -25.95 -24.32 20.10
CA ILE A 185 -25.74 -23.40 21.22
C ILE A 185 -26.89 -22.39 21.32
N PRO A 186 -27.14 -21.81 22.51
CA PRO A 186 -28.09 -20.73 22.66
C PRO A 186 -27.51 -19.40 22.14
N LEU A 187 -28.38 -18.56 21.58
CA LEU A 187 -28.15 -17.14 21.34
C LEU A 187 -29.09 -16.38 22.29
N GLU A 188 -28.57 -15.98 23.45
CA GLU A 188 -29.30 -15.32 24.55
C GLU A 188 -29.68 -13.88 24.19
N ASP A 189 -30.81 -13.39 24.70
CA ASP A 189 -31.34 -12.05 24.38
C ASP A 189 -30.76 -10.89 25.20
N ASP A 190 -29.52 -11.04 25.64
CA ASP A 190 -28.78 -10.19 26.58
C ASP A 190 -28.20 -8.91 25.96
N ALA A 191 -28.50 -8.61 24.70
CA ALA A 191 -28.08 -7.38 24.02
C ALA A 191 -29.20 -6.77 23.16
N ASP A 192 -29.21 -5.44 23.06
CA ASP A 192 -30.19 -4.67 22.29
C ASP A 192 -30.27 -5.13 20.83
N GLU A 193 -29.10 -5.33 20.21
CA GLU A 193 -28.99 -5.85 18.85
C GLU A 193 -27.94 -6.95 18.75
N ARG A 194 -28.27 -7.99 17.99
CA ARG A 194 -27.40 -9.14 17.73
C ARG A 194 -27.49 -9.55 16.27
N ALA A 195 -26.38 -10.06 15.75
CA ALA A 195 -26.31 -10.64 14.42
C ALA A 195 -25.30 -11.78 14.35
N VAL A 196 -25.54 -12.69 13.42
CA VAL A 196 -24.62 -13.79 13.12
C VAL A 196 -24.21 -13.76 11.65
N MET A 197 -22.95 -14.09 11.39
CA MET A 197 -22.41 -14.23 10.04
C MET A 197 -21.77 -15.60 9.89
N LEU A 198 -22.32 -16.43 9.01
CA LEU A 198 -21.70 -17.70 8.63
C LEU A 198 -20.46 -17.40 7.78
N VAL A 199 -19.28 -17.82 8.23
CA VAL A 199 -18.03 -17.60 7.49
C VAL A 199 -17.43 -18.91 6.96
N GLY A 200 -17.84 -20.07 7.48
CA GLY A 200 -17.50 -21.37 6.90
C GLY A 200 -18.49 -22.47 7.28
N GLY A 201 -18.65 -23.47 6.42
CA GLY A 201 -19.55 -24.61 6.67
C GLY A 201 -21.03 -24.28 6.45
N GLU A 202 -21.90 -24.87 7.27
CA GLU A 202 -23.37 -24.71 7.21
C GLU A 202 -23.94 -24.52 8.61
N ALA A 203 -24.77 -23.50 8.81
CA ALA A 203 -25.49 -23.31 10.06
C ALA A 203 -26.90 -22.78 9.81
N SER A 204 -27.75 -22.93 10.83
CA SER A 204 -29.09 -22.37 10.87
C SER A 204 -29.37 -21.71 12.22
N VAL A 205 -30.25 -20.70 12.23
CA VAL A 205 -30.81 -20.12 13.46
C VAL A 205 -32.26 -20.55 13.57
N ASP A 206 -32.60 -21.32 14.60
CA ASP A 206 -33.93 -21.91 14.80
C ASP A 206 -34.46 -22.62 13.53
N GLY A 207 -33.57 -23.31 12.82
CA GLY A 207 -33.87 -24.03 11.58
C GLY A 207 -33.96 -23.16 10.31
N HIS A 208 -33.70 -21.85 10.38
CA HIS A 208 -33.55 -20.99 9.21
C HIS A 208 -32.09 -20.99 8.75
N ASP A 209 -31.83 -21.53 7.56
CA ASP A 209 -30.48 -21.64 7.01
C ASP A 209 -29.80 -20.27 6.85
N LEU A 210 -28.54 -20.19 7.26
CA LEU A 210 -27.68 -19.03 7.04
C LEU A 210 -26.93 -19.16 5.73
N ALA A 211 -26.98 -18.12 4.89
CA ALA A 211 -26.16 -18.06 3.69
C ALA A 211 -24.73 -17.62 4.04
N LEU A 212 -23.75 -18.25 3.39
CA LEU A 212 -22.33 -17.95 3.58
C LEU A 212 -22.04 -16.47 3.30
N TYR A 213 -21.31 -15.84 4.22
CA TYR A 213 -20.91 -14.44 4.24
C TYR A 213 -22.06 -13.42 4.32
N GLN A 214 -23.30 -13.85 4.53
CA GLN A 214 -24.39 -12.92 4.83
C GLN A 214 -24.51 -12.68 6.33
N LEU A 215 -24.84 -11.45 6.71
CA LEU A 215 -25.06 -11.07 8.10
C LEU A 215 -26.56 -11.12 8.40
N ALA A 216 -26.98 -12.06 9.24
CA ALA A 216 -28.35 -12.23 9.67
C ALA A 216 -28.57 -11.47 10.98
N VAL A 217 -29.40 -10.43 10.94
CA VAL A 217 -29.79 -9.67 12.13
C VAL A 217 -30.91 -10.40 12.86
N LEU A 218 -30.69 -10.65 14.14
CA LEU A 218 -31.58 -11.40 15.00
C LEU A 218 -32.65 -10.49 15.59
N GLN A 219 -33.83 -11.05 15.86
CA GLN A 219 -34.87 -10.34 16.57
C GLN A 219 -34.43 -10.03 18.03
N PRO A 220 -34.52 -8.77 18.49
CA PRO A 220 -34.26 -8.41 19.89
C PRO A 220 -35.26 -9.05 20.87
N GLY A 221 -34.83 -9.26 22.12
CA GLY A 221 -35.68 -9.76 23.22
C GLY A 221 -36.20 -11.19 23.01
N ARG A 222 -35.39 -12.04 22.38
CA ARG A 222 -35.74 -13.43 22.08
C ARG A 222 -34.52 -14.35 22.06
N ASP A 223 -34.59 -15.40 22.86
CA ASP A 223 -33.65 -16.53 22.78
C ASP A 223 -33.82 -17.30 21.48
N MET A 224 -32.70 -17.70 20.90
CA MET A 224 -32.63 -18.50 19.68
C MET A 224 -31.60 -19.62 19.82
N THR A 225 -31.59 -20.55 18.88
CA THR A 225 -30.59 -21.63 18.80
C THR A 225 -29.80 -21.50 17.51
N LEU A 226 -28.48 -21.37 17.60
CA LEU A 226 -27.58 -21.57 16.47
C LEU A 226 -27.19 -23.05 16.41
N ALA A 227 -27.39 -23.69 15.27
CA ALA A 227 -27.08 -25.12 15.10
C ALA A 227 -26.46 -25.42 13.74
N SER A 228 -25.72 -26.53 13.67
CA SER A 228 -25.11 -27.02 12.43
C SER A 228 -25.28 -28.53 12.29
N LYS A 229 -25.55 -29.03 11.08
CA LYS A 229 -25.60 -30.47 10.82
C LYS A 229 -24.23 -31.05 10.47
N THR A 230 -23.39 -30.27 9.80
CA THR A 230 -22.13 -30.75 9.21
C THR A 230 -20.88 -30.07 9.75
N GLY A 231 -21.06 -29.02 10.55
CA GLY A 231 -20.01 -28.17 11.09
C GLY A 231 -20.07 -26.75 10.51
N ALA A 232 -19.74 -25.76 11.33
CA ALA A 232 -19.78 -24.36 10.95
C ALA A 232 -18.73 -23.52 11.69
N ARG A 233 -18.34 -22.42 11.06
CA ARG A 233 -17.68 -21.28 11.70
C ARG A 233 -18.57 -20.05 11.52
N VAL A 234 -18.97 -19.45 12.62
CA VAL A 234 -19.93 -18.35 12.68
C VAL A 234 -19.37 -17.23 13.54
N MET A 235 -19.45 -15.99 13.07
CA MET A 235 -19.17 -14.82 13.89
C MET A 235 -20.48 -14.36 14.56
N LEU A 236 -20.48 -14.23 15.87
CA LEU A 236 -21.54 -13.57 16.64
C LEU A 236 -21.09 -12.15 16.99
N MET A 237 -21.92 -11.17 16.67
CA MET A 237 -21.67 -9.76 16.99
C MET A 237 -22.94 -9.07 17.48
N GLY A 238 -22.84 -8.25 18.52
CA GLY A 238 -23.97 -7.55 19.09
C GLY A 238 -23.56 -6.58 20.21
N GLY A 239 -24.53 -5.89 20.79
CA GLY A 239 -24.27 -4.97 21.89
C GLY A 239 -25.31 -3.85 21.99
N GLU A 240 -24.92 -2.80 22.71
CA GLU A 240 -25.71 -1.59 22.96
C GLU A 240 -26.11 -0.91 21.64
N ALA A 241 -27.40 -0.60 21.48
CA ALA A 241 -27.90 0.15 20.34
C ALA A 241 -27.72 1.66 20.58
N PHE A 242 -26.91 2.32 19.75
CA PHE A 242 -26.67 3.76 19.92
C PHE A 242 -27.88 4.59 19.50
N GLU A 243 -28.35 5.46 20.39
CA GLU A 243 -29.40 6.44 20.06
C GLU A 243 -28.88 7.49 19.07
N THR A 244 -27.65 7.96 19.26
CA THR A 244 -27.06 9.01 18.43
C THR A 244 -26.52 8.45 17.12
N ARG A 245 -27.09 8.91 16.02
CA ARG A 245 -26.68 8.52 14.67
C ARG A 245 -25.19 8.78 14.43
N ARG A 246 -24.49 7.77 13.88
CA ARG A 246 -23.14 7.92 13.34
C ARG A 246 -23.15 8.24 11.85
N HIS A 247 -22.26 9.15 11.48
CA HIS A 247 -21.89 9.46 10.10
C HIS A 247 -20.62 8.70 9.74
N VAL A 248 -20.56 8.18 8.52
CA VAL A 248 -19.39 7.49 8.00
C VAL A 248 -18.97 8.17 6.71
N TRP A 249 -17.69 8.50 6.61
CA TRP A 249 -17.06 8.92 5.37
C TRP A 249 -15.66 8.32 5.32
N TRP A 250 -15.39 7.48 4.32
CA TRP A 250 -14.11 6.77 4.21
C TRP A 250 -13.78 6.05 5.53
N ASN A 251 -12.70 6.43 6.22
CA ASN A 251 -12.23 5.87 7.49
C ASN A 251 -12.64 6.70 8.72
N PHE A 252 -13.52 7.69 8.53
CA PHE A 252 -13.96 8.57 9.60
C PHE A 252 -15.39 8.23 10.00
N VAL A 253 -15.54 7.91 11.28
CA VAL A 253 -16.82 7.77 11.95
C VAL A 253 -16.96 8.94 12.92
N SER A 254 -18.16 9.50 13.06
CA SER A 254 -18.45 10.49 14.09
C SER A 254 -19.95 10.71 14.24
N SER A 255 -20.43 11.07 15.41
CA SER A 255 -21.75 11.67 15.63
C SER A 255 -21.91 13.02 14.93
N SER A 256 -20.81 13.70 14.59
CA SER A 256 -20.80 15.04 13.98
C SER A 256 -20.25 15.07 12.55
N ARG A 257 -21.02 15.64 11.62
CA ARG A 257 -20.54 15.89 10.24
C ARG A 257 -19.43 16.92 10.18
N ASP A 258 -19.46 17.90 11.07
CA ASP A 258 -18.44 18.95 11.12
C ASP A 258 -17.10 18.37 11.56
N ARG A 259 -17.13 17.43 12.51
CA ARG A 259 -15.93 16.70 12.94
C ARG A 259 -15.31 15.87 11.81
N ILE A 260 -16.14 15.19 11.01
CA ILE A 260 -15.70 14.49 9.81
C ILE A 260 -15.07 15.46 8.79
N ASN A 261 -15.65 16.64 8.60
CA ASN A 261 -15.10 17.63 7.66
C ASN A 261 -13.78 18.21 8.16
N GLN A 262 -13.64 18.46 9.47
CA GLN A 262 -12.38 18.84 10.08
C GLN A 262 -11.31 17.77 9.88
N ALA A 263 -11.63 16.48 10.11
CA ALA A 263 -10.70 15.37 9.92
C ALA A 263 -10.23 15.22 8.46
N LYS A 264 -11.12 15.48 7.48
CA LYS A 264 -10.73 15.54 6.05
C LYS A 264 -9.70 16.61 5.80
N GLU A 265 -9.90 17.78 6.38
CA GLU A 265 -8.96 18.89 6.26
C GLU A 265 -7.64 18.54 6.94
N ASP A 266 -7.68 18.01 8.16
CA ASP A 266 -6.50 17.58 8.91
C ASP A 266 -5.70 16.53 8.14
N TRP A 267 -6.36 15.57 7.52
CA TRP A 267 -5.70 14.58 6.66
C TRP A 267 -5.08 15.21 5.42
N ARG A 268 -5.80 16.12 4.75
CA ARG A 268 -5.31 16.82 3.56
C ARG A 268 -4.09 17.69 3.88
N GLU A 269 -4.11 18.38 5.02
CA GLU A 269 -3.05 19.28 5.50
C GLU A 269 -1.97 18.55 6.31
N ARG A 270 -2.00 17.20 6.38
CA ARG A 270 -1.03 16.37 7.12
C ARG A 270 -0.87 16.75 8.60
N ARG A 271 -1.99 17.08 9.25
CA ARG A 271 -2.07 17.36 10.70
C ARG A 271 -2.22 16.09 11.55
N PHE A 272 -2.48 14.94 10.93
CA PHE A 272 -2.35 13.64 11.60
C PHE A 272 -0.88 13.28 11.80
N PRO A 273 -0.52 12.57 12.89
CA PRO A 273 0.86 12.09 13.07
C PRO A 273 1.20 11.01 12.04
N THR A 274 2.49 10.89 11.70
CA THR A 274 2.98 9.85 10.78
C THR A 274 3.14 8.51 11.50
N VAL A 275 3.22 7.42 10.73
CA VAL A 275 3.56 6.09 11.25
C VAL A 275 5.09 5.96 11.21
N PRO A 276 5.79 5.94 12.36
CA PRO A 276 7.24 5.87 12.38
C PRO A 276 7.76 4.64 11.60
N GLY A 277 8.68 4.85 10.68
CA GLY A 277 9.27 3.77 9.87
C GLY A 277 8.40 3.25 8.73
N ASP A 278 7.21 3.81 8.49
CA ASP A 278 6.35 3.51 7.32
C ASP A 278 6.06 4.79 6.51
N GLU A 279 7.04 5.71 6.48
CA GLU A 279 6.92 7.02 5.85
C GLU A 279 7.32 7.02 4.35
N ALA A 280 7.89 5.91 3.86
CA ALA A 280 8.69 5.87 2.65
C ALA A 280 8.15 4.90 1.58
N GLU A 281 7.22 5.40 0.76
CA GLU A 281 6.86 4.76 -0.51
C GLU A 281 7.31 5.62 -1.69
N ARG A 282 8.59 5.47 -2.06
CA ARG A 282 9.17 6.01 -3.29
C ARG A 282 10.04 4.94 -3.93
N ILE A 283 10.04 4.92 -5.26
CA ILE A 283 10.85 3.98 -6.06
C ILE A 283 12.31 3.97 -5.60
N GLY A 284 12.92 5.14 -5.35
CA GLY A 284 14.32 5.21 -4.90
C GLY A 284 14.60 4.53 -3.55
N ALA A 285 13.67 4.64 -2.58
CA ALA A 285 13.84 3.98 -1.28
C ALA A 285 13.62 2.46 -1.37
N ALA A 286 12.64 2.03 -2.17
CA ALA A 286 12.39 0.62 -2.43
C ALA A 286 13.55 -0.06 -3.16
N LEU A 287 14.08 0.58 -4.21
CA LEU A 287 15.28 0.14 -4.91
C LEU A 287 16.49 0.02 -3.97
N ALA A 288 16.71 1.01 -3.10
CA ALA A 288 17.78 0.96 -2.11
C ALA A 288 17.66 -0.23 -1.16
N ARG A 289 16.46 -0.48 -0.63
CA ARG A 289 16.18 -1.64 0.25
C ARG A 289 16.42 -2.96 -0.47
N GLU A 290 15.91 -3.10 -1.69
CA GLU A 290 16.03 -4.36 -2.44
C GLU A 290 17.47 -4.64 -2.87
N TRP A 291 18.23 -3.64 -3.33
CA TRP A 291 19.65 -3.84 -3.61
C TRP A 291 20.45 -4.16 -2.35
N ALA A 292 20.17 -3.49 -1.23
CA ALA A 292 20.81 -3.82 0.05
C ALA A 292 20.48 -5.26 0.50
N ARG A 293 19.24 -5.71 0.33
CA ARG A 293 18.82 -7.10 0.59
C ARG A 293 19.61 -8.10 -0.25
N LEU A 294 19.92 -7.75 -1.50
CA LEU A 294 20.77 -8.53 -2.41
C LEU A 294 22.28 -8.38 -2.12
N GLY A 295 22.67 -7.64 -1.07
CA GLY A 295 24.06 -7.50 -0.61
C GLY A 295 24.83 -6.32 -1.20
N ALA A 296 24.17 -5.42 -1.93
CA ALA A 296 24.82 -4.21 -2.45
C ALA A 296 25.06 -3.18 -1.35
N ASN A 297 26.20 -2.48 -1.42
CA ASN A 297 26.41 -1.26 -0.65
C ASN A 297 25.72 -0.09 -1.37
N VAL A 298 25.00 0.77 -0.65
CA VAL A 298 24.08 1.73 -1.27
C VAL A 298 24.50 3.19 -1.03
N VAL A 299 24.62 3.96 -2.10
CA VAL A 299 24.72 5.42 -2.01
C VAL A 299 23.32 6.03 -2.14
N LEU A 300 22.92 6.81 -1.14
CA LEU A 300 21.61 7.46 -1.04
C LEU A 300 21.75 8.97 -1.27
N SER A 301 21.11 9.47 -2.32
CA SER A 301 21.17 10.89 -2.69
C SER A 301 19.79 11.50 -2.87
N GLY A 302 19.63 12.76 -2.45
CA GLY A 302 18.37 13.48 -2.55
C GLY A 302 18.36 14.76 -1.69
N ARG A 303 17.26 15.51 -1.77
CA ARG A 303 17.14 16.84 -1.13
C ARG A 303 16.80 16.82 0.36
N ASP A 304 16.43 15.67 0.89
CA ASP A 304 15.84 15.53 2.21
C ASP A 304 16.71 14.59 3.05
N GLU A 305 17.65 15.18 3.78
CA GLU A 305 18.67 14.47 4.55
C GLU A 305 18.03 13.52 5.59
N ALA A 306 17.06 14.00 6.36
CA ALA A 306 16.38 13.19 7.37
C ALA A 306 15.70 11.95 6.76
N ARG A 307 15.10 12.07 5.57
CA ARG A 307 14.54 10.91 4.86
C ARG A 307 15.62 9.94 4.38
N LEU A 308 16.75 10.45 3.88
CA LEU A 308 17.85 9.59 3.45
C LEU A 308 18.42 8.81 4.64
N GLU A 309 18.61 9.46 5.79
CA GLU A 309 19.02 8.83 7.04
C GLU A 309 18.02 7.77 7.52
N GLY A 310 16.72 8.06 7.41
CA GLY A 310 15.66 7.09 7.70
C GLY A 310 15.78 5.82 6.86
N VAL A 311 16.03 5.95 5.54
CA VAL A 311 16.27 4.80 4.66
C VAL A 311 17.59 4.10 5.02
N ALA A 312 18.68 4.87 5.17
CA ALA A 312 20.02 4.36 5.47
C ALA A 312 20.04 3.49 6.73
N SER A 313 19.39 3.97 7.81
CA SER A 313 19.33 3.25 9.10
C SER A 313 18.60 1.91 9.04
N ALA A 314 17.79 1.69 8.01
CA ALA A 314 17.03 0.46 7.80
C ALA A 314 17.71 -0.53 6.83
N LEU A 315 18.85 -0.17 6.21
CA LEU A 315 19.53 -1.04 5.26
C LEU A 315 20.39 -2.09 5.98
N PRO A 316 20.40 -3.35 5.51
CA PRO A 316 21.24 -4.41 6.09
C PRO A 316 22.73 -4.32 5.69
N THR A 317 23.07 -3.46 4.73
CA THR A 317 24.44 -3.26 4.21
C THR A 317 24.94 -1.85 4.49
N GLU A 318 26.23 -1.59 4.26
CA GLU A 318 26.77 -0.24 4.43
C GLU A 318 26.15 0.73 3.42
N SER A 319 25.86 1.94 3.89
CA SER A 319 25.31 3.01 3.07
C SER A 319 26.03 4.32 3.24
N LEU A 320 26.12 5.11 2.18
CA LEU A 320 26.63 6.48 2.18
C LEU A 320 25.51 7.45 1.81
N THR A 321 25.23 8.42 2.68
CA THR A 321 24.23 9.47 2.42
C THR A 321 24.90 10.72 1.87
N LEU A 322 24.46 11.19 0.71
CA LEU A 322 24.95 12.40 0.03
C LEU A 322 23.77 13.33 -0.30
N PRO A 323 23.38 14.23 0.62
CA PRO A 323 22.24 15.10 0.41
C PRO A 323 22.60 16.25 -0.56
N PHE A 324 21.83 16.38 -1.65
CA PHE A 324 21.93 17.53 -2.56
C PHE A 324 20.65 17.74 -3.38
N ASP A 325 20.49 18.95 -3.92
CA ASP A 325 19.49 19.23 -4.95
C ASP A 325 20.11 19.04 -6.33
N VAL A 326 19.49 18.20 -7.15
CA VAL A 326 19.97 17.93 -8.52
C VAL A 326 20.06 19.19 -9.38
N ARG A 327 19.43 20.30 -8.99
CA ARG A 327 19.56 21.59 -9.67
C ARG A 327 20.86 22.34 -9.36
N ASP A 328 21.61 21.89 -8.36
CA ASP A 328 22.92 22.43 -8.00
C ASP A 328 24.02 21.56 -8.62
N ASP A 329 24.52 22.00 -9.78
CA ASP A 329 25.53 21.27 -10.56
C ASP A 329 26.82 21.05 -9.75
N ALA A 330 27.21 22.02 -8.92
CA ALA A 330 28.43 21.92 -8.13
C ALA A 330 28.27 20.90 -7.00
N ALA A 331 27.14 20.93 -6.30
CA ALA A 331 26.84 19.95 -5.26
C ALA A 331 26.68 18.53 -5.84
N MET A 332 26.05 18.40 -7.01
CA MET A 332 25.94 17.11 -7.70
C MET A 332 27.30 16.57 -8.13
N ALA A 333 28.19 17.40 -8.65
CA ALA A 333 29.54 17.00 -9.05
C ALA A 333 30.40 16.56 -7.83
N ASP A 334 30.31 17.30 -6.72
CA ASP A 334 30.96 16.95 -5.45
C ASP A 334 30.43 15.62 -4.89
N ALA A 335 29.11 15.44 -4.86
CA ALA A 335 28.48 14.19 -4.44
C ALA A 335 28.89 13.02 -5.35
N THR A 336 28.91 13.22 -6.66
CA THR A 336 29.32 12.19 -7.64
C THR A 336 30.78 11.77 -7.40
N SER A 337 31.67 12.73 -7.14
CA SER A 337 33.08 12.45 -6.83
C SER A 337 33.22 11.64 -5.55
N LYS A 338 32.52 12.03 -4.47
CA LYS A 338 32.50 11.29 -3.20
C LYS A 338 31.94 9.88 -3.35
N ALA A 339 30.92 9.70 -4.19
CA ALA A 339 30.32 8.40 -4.47
C ALA A 339 31.29 7.47 -5.22
N ILE A 340 32.05 8.01 -6.18
CA ILE A 340 33.10 7.27 -6.91
C ILE A 340 34.26 6.88 -6.00
N GLU A 341 34.68 7.76 -5.10
CA GLU A 341 35.76 7.50 -4.14
C GLU A 341 35.36 6.53 -3.02
N TRP A 342 34.06 6.31 -2.82
CA TRP A 342 33.57 5.43 -1.79
C TRP A 342 33.67 3.96 -2.23
N LYS A 343 34.46 3.19 -1.46
CA LYS A 343 34.73 1.76 -1.71
C LYS A 343 35.36 1.54 -3.10
N ASP A 344 34.75 0.67 -3.91
CA ASP A 344 35.25 0.25 -5.23
C ASP A 344 34.59 1.04 -6.38
N GLY A 345 33.93 2.16 -6.05
CA GLY A 345 33.21 3.02 -6.98
C GLY A 345 31.79 2.55 -7.28
N ILE A 346 31.23 3.06 -8.39
CA ILE A 346 29.82 2.85 -8.74
C ILE A 346 29.64 1.78 -9.82
N ASP A 347 28.93 0.70 -9.48
CA ASP A 347 28.55 -0.37 -10.43
C ASP A 347 27.22 -0.11 -11.14
N ILE A 348 26.25 0.47 -10.42
CA ILE A 348 24.92 0.78 -10.94
C ILE A 348 24.58 2.19 -10.47
N ALA A 349 24.14 3.05 -11.38
CA ALA A 349 23.66 4.38 -11.08
C ALA A 349 22.25 4.60 -11.60
N VAL A 350 21.38 5.15 -10.74
CA VAL A 350 19.96 5.34 -11.05
C VAL A 350 19.60 6.81 -11.11
N ALA A 351 19.30 7.29 -12.31
CA ALA A 351 18.75 8.61 -12.57
C ALA A 351 17.22 8.58 -12.30
N ASN A 352 16.84 8.80 -11.03
CA ASN A 352 15.46 8.69 -10.55
C ASN A 352 14.79 10.03 -10.20
N ALA A 353 15.53 11.14 -10.13
CA ALA A 353 14.91 12.41 -9.74
C ALA A 353 13.90 12.88 -10.79
N GLY A 354 12.76 13.38 -10.32
CA GLY A 354 11.72 13.87 -11.23
C GLY A 354 10.53 14.49 -10.53
N ILE A 355 9.81 15.33 -11.26
CA ILE A 355 8.57 16.00 -10.87
C ILE A 355 7.56 15.96 -12.02
N SER A 356 6.29 15.72 -11.69
CA SER A 356 5.20 15.73 -12.68
C SER A 356 4.45 17.06 -12.67
N GLN A 357 3.64 17.33 -13.70
CA GLN A 357 2.59 18.35 -13.68
C GLN A 357 1.19 17.74 -13.75
N ARG A 358 0.18 18.52 -13.33
CA ARG A 358 -1.25 18.29 -13.56
C ARG A 358 -1.94 19.60 -13.93
N SER A 359 -1.79 19.99 -15.19
CA SER A 359 -2.43 21.20 -15.72
C SER A 359 -2.61 21.12 -17.22
N ARG A 360 -3.62 21.84 -17.74
CA ARG A 360 -3.85 21.96 -19.18
C ARG A 360 -2.77 22.87 -19.78
N ALA A 361 -2.27 22.54 -20.97
CA ALA A 361 -1.22 23.30 -21.64
C ALA A 361 -1.55 24.79 -21.77
N LEU A 362 -2.80 25.13 -22.10
CA LEU A 362 -3.29 26.52 -22.23
C LEU A 362 -3.22 27.35 -20.94
N LYS A 363 -3.04 26.72 -19.77
CA LYS A 363 -3.03 27.37 -18.46
C LYS A 363 -1.69 27.25 -17.74
N THR A 364 -0.77 26.44 -18.24
CA THR A 364 0.44 26.08 -17.49
C THR A 364 1.51 27.13 -17.74
N ASP A 365 2.05 27.71 -16.67
CA ASP A 365 3.10 28.71 -16.76
C ASP A 365 4.38 28.11 -17.34
N MET A 366 5.07 28.88 -18.19
CA MET A 366 6.31 28.40 -18.82
C MET A 366 7.41 28.07 -17.82
N GLN A 367 7.37 28.63 -16.60
CA GLN A 367 8.33 28.26 -15.56
C GLN A 367 8.16 26.81 -15.12
N VAL A 368 6.93 26.30 -15.03
CA VAL A 368 6.64 24.88 -14.74
C VAL A 368 7.27 23.97 -15.79
N TYR A 369 7.20 24.36 -17.08
CA TYR A 369 7.87 23.61 -18.15
C TYR A 369 9.39 23.62 -17.97
N ARG A 370 9.99 24.78 -17.68
CA ARG A 370 11.44 24.89 -17.48
C ARG A 370 11.91 24.05 -16.31
N ASP A 371 11.20 24.10 -15.19
CA ASP A 371 11.57 23.36 -13.97
C ASP A 371 11.50 21.85 -14.22
N ILE A 372 10.43 21.36 -14.87
CA ILE A 372 10.30 19.94 -15.21
C ILE A 372 11.37 19.49 -16.20
N ILE A 373 11.63 20.24 -17.27
CA ILE A 373 12.69 19.89 -18.23
C ILE A 373 14.06 19.93 -17.57
N ALA A 374 14.33 20.91 -16.71
CA ALA A 374 15.59 21.00 -15.98
C ALA A 374 15.80 19.77 -15.09
N ILE A 375 14.82 19.41 -14.25
CA ILE A 375 14.95 18.32 -13.29
C ILE A 375 14.90 16.94 -13.96
N ASP A 376 13.85 16.69 -14.76
CA ASP A 376 13.53 15.35 -15.26
C ASP A 376 14.34 14.94 -16.49
N LEU A 377 14.99 15.90 -17.16
CA LEU A 377 15.80 15.64 -18.36
C LEU A 377 17.23 16.15 -18.19
N VAL A 378 17.43 17.47 -18.11
CA VAL A 378 18.78 18.06 -18.19
C VAL A 378 19.66 17.58 -17.03
N GLN A 379 19.14 17.57 -15.80
CA GLN A 379 19.91 17.15 -14.64
C GLN A 379 20.12 15.64 -14.55
N GLN A 380 19.25 14.84 -15.17
CA GLN A 380 19.48 13.40 -15.30
C GLN A 380 20.61 13.11 -16.31
N ILE A 381 20.68 13.90 -17.39
CA ILE A 381 21.81 13.87 -18.34
C ILE A 381 23.10 14.24 -17.61
N ALA A 382 23.13 15.39 -16.92
CA ALA A 382 24.32 15.86 -16.20
C ALA A 382 24.81 14.85 -15.14
N PHE A 383 23.89 14.25 -14.38
CA PHE A 383 24.20 13.15 -13.46
C PHE A 383 24.90 11.99 -14.15
N SER A 384 24.36 11.50 -15.28
CA SER A 384 24.97 10.39 -16.02
C SER A 384 26.32 10.77 -16.65
N GLN A 385 26.48 11.98 -17.16
CA GLN A 385 27.75 12.48 -17.71
C GLN A 385 28.87 12.46 -16.67
N GLY A 386 28.57 12.74 -15.40
CA GLY A 386 29.53 12.65 -14.31
C GLY A 386 30.03 11.24 -14.01
N LEU A 387 29.35 10.19 -14.48
CA LEU A 387 29.64 8.79 -14.17
C LEU A 387 30.16 7.98 -15.37
N ILE A 388 29.87 8.40 -16.61
CA ILE A 388 30.28 7.68 -17.83
C ILE A 388 31.79 7.44 -17.84
N GLY A 389 32.60 8.46 -17.54
CA GLY A 389 34.07 8.33 -17.53
C GLY A 389 34.58 7.29 -16.53
N HIS A 390 33.99 7.24 -15.33
CA HIS A 390 34.30 6.24 -14.30
C HIS A 390 33.99 4.83 -14.79
N MET A 391 32.77 4.59 -15.29
CA MET A 391 32.33 3.28 -15.78
C MET A 391 33.13 2.82 -17.00
N ALA A 392 33.40 3.72 -17.96
CA ALA A 392 34.16 3.42 -19.16
C ALA A 392 35.60 3.00 -18.84
N SER A 393 36.26 3.68 -17.89
CA SER A 393 37.61 3.34 -17.45
C SER A 393 37.73 1.93 -16.86
N ARG A 394 36.62 1.41 -16.31
CA ARG A 394 36.52 0.06 -15.73
C ARG A 394 35.98 -0.98 -16.71
N SER A 395 35.49 -0.53 -17.87
CA SER A 395 34.77 -1.35 -18.86
C SER A 395 33.60 -2.15 -18.28
N THR A 396 32.95 -1.59 -17.26
CA THR A 396 31.81 -2.19 -16.57
C THR A 396 30.97 -1.11 -15.90
N GLY A 397 29.66 -1.32 -15.86
CA GLY A 397 28.72 -0.47 -15.13
C GLY A 397 27.33 -0.48 -15.77
N ASN A 398 26.33 0.01 -15.05
CA ASN A 398 24.97 0.16 -15.56
C ASN A 398 24.42 1.55 -15.22
N LEU A 399 23.91 2.25 -16.24
CA LEU A 399 23.15 3.49 -16.12
C LEU A 399 21.67 3.18 -16.28
N VAL A 400 20.87 3.51 -15.26
CA VAL A 400 19.43 3.24 -15.24
C VAL A 400 18.68 4.58 -15.20
N PHE A 401 17.87 4.85 -16.21
CA PHE A 401 17.05 6.05 -16.29
C PHE A 401 15.60 5.75 -15.97
N VAL A 402 15.05 6.36 -14.92
CA VAL A 402 13.65 6.20 -14.54
C VAL A 402 12.80 7.22 -15.31
N SER A 403 12.19 6.73 -16.39
CA SER A 403 11.27 7.50 -17.22
C SER A 403 9.83 7.41 -16.66
N SER A 404 8.87 6.98 -17.48
CA SER A 404 7.48 6.66 -17.13
C SER A 404 6.81 6.08 -18.38
N VAL A 405 5.69 5.36 -18.26
CA VAL A 405 4.82 5.10 -19.43
C VAL A 405 4.49 6.40 -20.20
N ALA A 406 4.50 7.55 -19.53
CA ALA A 406 4.38 8.87 -20.17
C ALA A 406 5.55 9.27 -21.10
N GLY A 407 6.66 8.55 -21.05
CA GLY A 407 7.79 8.62 -21.98
C GLY A 407 7.67 7.70 -23.20
N LYS A 408 6.64 6.84 -23.24
CA LYS A 408 6.27 6.04 -24.42
C LYS A 408 5.00 6.54 -25.11
N VAL A 409 4.06 7.07 -24.32
CA VAL A 409 2.80 7.65 -24.83
C VAL A 409 2.55 8.99 -24.17
N GLY A 410 2.24 10.02 -24.96
CA GLY A 410 1.92 11.34 -24.44
C GLY A 410 0.63 11.32 -23.62
N VAL A 411 0.72 11.66 -22.33
CA VAL A 411 -0.44 11.63 -21.44
C VAL A 411 -1.03 13.03 -21.24
N PRO A 412 -2.37 13.22 -21.34
CA PRO A 412 -2.98 14.52 -21.13
C PRO A 412 -2.68 15.13 -19.76
N MET A 413 -2.68 16.47 -19.72
CA MET A 413 -2.32 17.30 -18.55
C MET A 413 -0.88 17.17 -18.04
N ARG A 414 -0.05 16.42 -18.77
CA ARG A 414 1.36 16.13 -18.47
C ARG A 414 2.27 16.50 -19.65
N THR A 415 2.06 17.66 -20.27
CA THR A 415 2.77 18.03 -21.50
C THR A 415 4.28 18.22 -21.29
N ALA A 416 4.72 18.98 -20.30
CA ALA A 416 6.16 19.12 -20.00
C ALA A 416 6.76 17.80 -19.52
N TYR A 417 6.05 17.09 -18.63
CA TYR A 417 6.49 15.81 -18.10
C TYR A 417 6.67 14.75 -19.19
N SER A 418 5.70 14.61 -20.10
CA SER A 418 5.83 13.69 -21.23
C SER A 418 7.01 14.12 -22.12
N ALA A 419 7.16 15.41 -22.45
CA ALA A 419 8.29 15.89 -23.22
C ALA A 419 9.65 15.54 -22.57
N ALA A 420 9.78 15.74 -21.25
CA ALA A 420 10.98 15.38 -20.50
C ALA A 420 11.23 13.86 -20.54
N LYS A 421 10.21 13.04 -20.29
CA LYS A 421 10.32 11.57 -20.21
C LYS A 421 10.59 10.91 -21.57
N PHE A 422 10.02 11.44 -22.65
CA PHE A 422 10.40 11.05 -24.02
C PHE A 422 11.84 11.49 -24.33
N GLY A 423 12.22 12.71 -23.95
CA GLY A 423 13.60 13.19 -24.14
C GLY A 423 14.63 12.34 -23.39
N LEU A 424 14.30 11.91 -22.18
CA LEU A 424 15.17 11.07 -21.36
C LEU A 424 15.35 9.68 -21.97
N ALA A 425 14.27 9.09 -22.49
CA ALA A 425 14.32 7.83 -23.22
C ALA A 425 15.17 7.95 -24.49
N GLY A 426 14.97 9.01 -25.29
CA GLY A 426 15.77 9.25 -26.49
C GLY A 426 17.25 9.49 -26.20
N TYR A 427 17.57 10.20 -25.11
CA TYR A 427 18.94 10.36 -24.65
C TYR A 427 19.58 9.02 -24.29
N ALA A 428 18.90 8.20 -23.49
CA ALA A 428 19.39 6.89 -23.09
C ALA A 428 19.55 5.94 -24.30
N ASP A 429 18.70 6.05 -25.33
CA ASP A 429 18.84 5.27 -26.56
C ASP A 429 20.11 5.61 -27.34
N ALA A 430 20.39 6.91 -27.52
CA ALA A 430 21.63 7.37 -28.15
C ALA A 430 22.85 6.93 -27.33
N LEU A 431 22.82 7.19 -26.02
CA LEU A 431 23.90 6.84 -25.10
C LEU A 431 24.21 5.34 -25.10
N ARG A 432 23.18 4.48 -25.16
CA ARG A 432 23.37 3.03 -25.27
C ARG A 432 24.16 2.64 -26.52
N GLY A 433 23.91 3.30 -27.65
CA GLY A 433 24.67 3.09 -28.89
C GLY A 433 26.13 3.49 -28.72
N GLU A 434 26.37 4.68 -28.17
CA GLU A 434 27.71 5.23 -27.90
C GLU A 434 28.54 4.35 -26.96
N LEU A 435 27.92 3.81 -25.90
CA LEU A 435 28.60 3.00 -24.88
C LEU A 435 28.65 1.50 -25.18
N SER A 436 28.10 1.06 -26.32
CA SER A 436 27.93 -0.37 -26.65
C SER A 436 29.23 -1.18 -26.67
N GLN A 437 30.37 -0.53 -26.92
CA GLN A 437 31.70 -1.16 -26.93
C GLN A 437 32.48 -1.00 -25.62
N GLN A 438 31.92 -0.30 -24.63
CA GLN A 438 32.60 0.05 -23.38
C GLN A 438 32.20 -0.85 -22.20
N GLY A 439 31.40 -1.90 -22.44
CA GLY A 439 30.94 -2.80 -21.38
C GLY A 439 29.93 -2.16 -20.41
N ILE A 440 29.31 -1.05 -20.79
CA ILE A 440 28.35 -0.31 -19.95
C ILE A 440 26.93 -0.60 -20.42
N GLY A 441 26.09 -1.08 -19.52
CA GLY A 441 24.65 -1.23 -19.75
C GLY A 441 23.92 0.11 -19.61
N VAL A 442 22.95 0.37 -20.48
CA VAL A 442 22.07 1.54 -20.40
C VAL A 442 20.62 1.08 -20.47
N HIS A 443 19.87 1.34 -19.40
CA HIS A 443 18.50 0.87 -19.19
C HIS A 443 17.55 2.05 -19.06
N VAL A 444 16.34 1.89 -19.61
CA VAL A 444 15.24 2.83 -19.37
C VAL A 444 14.09 2.08 -18.74
N VAL A 445 13.70 2.53 -17.54
CA VAL A 445 12.55 2.01 -16.82
C VAL A 445 11.34 2.91 -17.12
N TYR A 446 10.19 2.30 -17.41
CA TYR A 446 8.94 2.99 -17.70
C TYR A 446 7.87 2.62 -16.67
N PRO A 447 7.93 3.16 -15.43
CA PRO A 447 6.90 2.91 -14.45
C PRO A 447 5.53 3.41 -14.94
N GLY A 448 4.50 2.58 -14.76
CA GLY A 448 3.10 2.98 -14.84
C GLY A 448 2.64 3.68 -13.56
N SER A 449 1.43 3.39 -13.13
CA SER A 449 0.95 3.82 -11.82
C SER A 449 1.60 3.00 -10.71
N VAL A 450 2.70 3.50 -10.15
CA VAL A 450 3.32 2.95 -8.92
C VAL A 450 2.88 3.81 -7.74
N ALA A 451 2.47 3.16 -6.65
CA ALA A 451 1.96 3.80 -5.44
C ALA A 451 3.04 4.68 -4.77
N THR A 452 3.09 5.94 -5.19
CA THR A 452 4.07 6.93 -4.75
C THR A 452 3.44 8.31 -4.62
N GLU A 453 4.15 9.23 -3.97
CA GLU A 453 3.71 10.62 -3.81
C GLU A 453 3.81 11.48 -5.10
N VAL A 454 4.14 10.89 -6.26
CA VAL A 454 4.38 11.64 -7.51
C VAL A 454 3.16 12.45 -7.96
N SER A 455 1.94 11.94 -7.79
CA SER A 455 0.74 12.68 -8.15
C SER A 455 0.43 13.79 -7.15
N ARG A 456 0.62 13.54 -5.85
CA ARG A 456 0.41 14.54 -4.80
C ARG A 456 1.36 15.72 -4.95
N ASN A 457 2.62 15.43 -5.26
CA ASN A 457 3.68 16.43 -5.43
C ASN A 457 3.72 17.04 -6.83
N SER A 458 2.80 16.67 -7.72
CA SER A 458 2.77 17.24 -9.07
C SER A 458 2.47 18.73 -9.02
N LEU A 459 3.09 19.48 -9.93
CA LEU A 459 2.91 20.92 -10.07
C LEU A 459 1.55 21.24 -10.71
N THR A 460 0.86 22.24 -10.17
CA THR A 460 -0.34 22.82 -10.80
C THR A 460 0.07 23.86 -11.85
N ALA A 461 -0.90 24.67 -12.32
CA ALA A 461 -0.69 25.63 -13.39
C ALA A 461 0.40 26.68 -13.09
N ASP A 462 0.51 27.10 -11.82
CA ASP A 462 1.39 28.17 -11.34
C ASP A 462 2.66 27.64 -10.64
N GLY A 463 2.88 26.32 -10.67
CA GLY A 463 4.04 25.70 -10.01
C GLY A 463 3.84 25.38 -8.53
N THR A 464 2.66 25.59 -7.96
CA THR A 464 2.35 25.10 -6.61
C THR A 464 2.14 23.58 -6.59
N PRO A 465 2.45 22.87 -5.48
CA PRO A 465 2.13 21.45 -5.34
C PRO A 465 0.62 21.19 -5.34
N ARG A 466 0.18 20.11 -5.98
CA ARG A 466 -1.24 19.74 -6.09
C ARG A 466 -1.90 19.37 -4.77
N GLY A 467 -1.18 18.73 -3.85
CA GLY A 467 -1.65 18.43 -2.49
C GLY A 467 -2.52 17.17 -2.33
N PHE A 468 -2.98 16.54 -3.43
CA PHE A 468 -3.73 15.27 -3.40
C PHE A 468 -3.31 14.31 -4.53
N SER A 469 -3.42 13.01 -4.29
CA SER A 469 -3.03 11.97 -5.26
C SER A 469 -4.19 11.56 -6.18
N ASP A 470 -3.88 10.97 -7.33
CA ASP A 470 -4.86 10.37 -8.24
C ASP A 470 -5.18 8.95 -7.74
N LYS A 471 -6.45 8.52 -7.79
CA LYS A 471 -6.86 7.16 -7.38
C LYS A 471 -6.06 6.05 -8.08
N ALA A 472 -5.71 6.26 -9.35
CA ALA A 472 -4.91 5.31 -10.12
C ALA A 472 -3.49 5.12 -9.53
N ILE A 473 -2.90 6.19 -8.98
CA ILE A 473 -1.62 6.12 -8.28
C ILE A 473 -1.82 5.56 -6.87
N GLU A 474 -2.90 5.93 -6.17
CA GLU A 474 -3.18 5.39 -4.83
C GLU A 474 -3.43 3.88 -4.83
N ASN A 475 -3.99 3.35 -5.92
CA ASN A 475 -4.21 1.93 -6.14
C ASN A 475 -3.19 1.35 -7.13
N GLY A 476 -2.07 2.05 -7.32
CA GLY A 476 -1.01 1.62 -8.24
C GLY A 476 -0.25 0.41 -7.71
N LEU A 477 0.65 -0.13 -8.54
CA LEU A 477 1.54 -1.22 -8.18
C LEU A 477 2.31 -0.88 -6.89
N ASP A 478 2.44 -1.87 -6.02
CA ASP A 478 3.26 -1.78 -4.82
C ASP A 478 4.70 -1.39 -5.17
N VAL A 479 5.30 -0.51 -4.36
CA VAL A 479 6.59 0.09 -4.67
C VAL A 479 7.75 -0.90 -4.51
N ASP A 480 7.64 -1.86 -3.59
CA ASP A 480 8.67 -2.87 -3.37
C ASP A 480 8.57 -3.98 -4.43
N LEU A 481 7.35 -4.36 -4.83
CA LEU A 481 7.15 -5.20 -6.01
C LEU A 481 7.71 -4.55 -7.29
N ALA A 482 7.40 -3.26 -7.51
CA ALA A 482 7.93 -2.52 -8.64
C ALA A 482 9.47 -2.48 -8.63
N ALA A 483 10.09 -2.28 -7.47
CA ALA A 483 11.55 -2.28 -7.33
C ALA A 483 12.17 -3.66 -7.66
N ARG A 484 11.55 -4.75 -7.23
CA ARG A 484 11.98 -6.13 -7.56
C ARG A 484 11.93 -6.38 -9.06
N GLU A 485 10.81 -6.07 -9.71
CA GLU A 485 10.68 -6.21 -11.18
C GLU A 485 11.73 -5.39 -11.93
N MET A 486 12.02 -4.16 -11.47
CA MET A 486 13.08 -3.33 -12.06
C MET A 486 14.44 -4.00 -11.94
N ILE A 487 14.80 -4.48 -10.74
CA ILE A 487 16.13 -5.04 -10.47
C ILE A 487 16.35 -6.36 -11.21
N GLU A 488 15.34 -7.24 -11.27
CA GLU A 488 15.41 -8.49 -12.02
C GLU A 488 15.61 -8.23 -13.53
N ALA A 489 14.88 -7.27 -14.10
CA ALA A 489 15.01 -6.92 -15.52
C ALA A 489 16.34 -6.21 -15.83
N ILE A 490 16.85 -5.36 -14.94
CA ILE A 490 18.20 -4.77 -15.05
C ILE A 490 19.25 -5.89 -15.05
N ALA A 491 19.16 -6.84 -14.11
CA ALA A 491 20.08 -7.98 -14.03
C ALA A 491 20.03 -8.88 -15.26
N ALA A 492 18.86 -9.00 -15.90
CA ALA A 492 18.66 -9.71 -17.16
C ALA A 492 19.18 -8.94 -18.40
N GLY A 493 19.65 -7.70 -18.24
CA GLY A 493 20.16 -6.88 -19.34
C GLY A 493 19.07 -6.25 -20.22
N GLU A 494 17.83 -6.14 -19.73
CA GLU A 494 16.72 -5.62 -20.53
C GLU A 494 16.87 -4.12 -20.81
N ARG A 495 16.70 -3.71 -22.09
CA ARG A 495 16.90 -2.32 -22.52
C ARG A 495 15.77 -1.40 -22.11
N GLU A 496 14.53 -1.85 -22.31
CA GLU A 496 13.29 -1.16 -21.96
C GLU A 496 12.51 -2.00 -20.96
N ILE A 497 12.35 -1.49 -19.74
CA ILE A 497 11.71 -2.23 -18.64
C ILE A 497 10.37 -1.57 -18.34
N ILE A 498 9.25 -2.22 -18.71
CA ILE A 498 7.90 -1.70 -18.47
C ILE A 498 7.32 -2.34 -17.21
N VAL A 499 7.23 -1.54 -16.15
CA VAL A 499 6.69 -1.95 -14.84
C VAL A 499 5.29 -1.35 -14.70
N ALA A 500 4.27 -2.07 -15.16
CA ALA A 500 2.89 -1.63 -15.21
C ALA A 500 1.91 -2.81 -15.33
N GLU A 501 0.64 -2.57 -15.01
CA GLU A 501 -0.44 -3.56 -15.15
C GLU A 501 -1.55 -3.08 -16.09
N GLY A 502 -2.41 -4.02 -16.51
CA GLY A 502 -3.64 -3.75 -17.25
C GLY A 502 -3.45 -2.91 -18.52
N PHE A 503 -4.25 -1.85 -18.65
CA PHE A 503 -4.26 -1.01 -19.84
C PHE A 503 -2.97 -0.19 -20.01
N GLU A 504 -2.31 0.22 -18.93
CA GLU A 504 -1.03 0.95 -19.02
C GLU A 504 0.08 0.05 -19.57
N LYS A 505 0.11 -1.22 -19.14
CA LYS A 505 1.00 -2.25 -19.72
C LYS A 505 0.73 -2.41 -21.21
N GLN A 506 -0.53 -2.62 -21.61
CA GLN A 506 -0.91 -2.75 -23.02
C GLN A 506 -0.48 -1.55 -23.87
N MET A 507 -0.64 -0.32 -23.35
CA MET A 507 -0.20 0.89 -24.03
C MET A 507 1.33 0.97 -24.18
N GLY A 508 2.07 0.64 -23.12
CA GLY A 508 3.53 0.61 -23.14
C GLY A 508 4.08 -0.42 -24.13
N GLU A 509 3.48 -1.62 -24.13
CA GLU A 509 3.82 -2.72 -25.03
C GLU A 509 3.52 -2.41 -26.50
N ALA A 510 2.38 -1.76 -26.79
CA ALA A 510 2.01 -1.34 -28.14
C ALA A 510 2.98 -0.32 -28.77
N ARG A 511 3.86 0.28 -27.96
CA ARG A 511 4.87 1.27 -28.35
C ARG A 511 6.30 0.72 -28.27
N ARG A 512 6.52 -0.60 -28.18
CA ARG A 512 7.85 -1.18 -28.42
C ARG A 512 8.32 -0.74 -29.80
N THR A 513 9.30 0.15 -29.82
CA THR A 513 10.08 0.49 -31.01
C THR A 513 10.75 -0.80 -31.50
N PRO A 514 10.95 -1.05 -32.81
CA PRO A 514 11.55 -2.30 -33.24
C PRO A 514 13.03 -2.31 -32.85
N ASP A 515 13.37 -3.04 -31.79
CA ASP A 515 14.71 -3.21 -31.22
C ASP A 515 15.79 -3.50 -32.29
N ALA A 516 15.40 -4.16 -33.38
CA ALA A 516 16.23 -4.42 -34.55
C ALA A 516 16.83 -3.16 -35.19
N LEU A 517 16.13 -2.02 -35.18
CA LEU A 517 16.68 -0.76 -35.71
C LEU A 517 17.79 -0.23 -34.79
N PHE A 518 17.63 -0.36 -33.47
CA PHE A 518 18.65 0.09 -32.54
C PHE A 518 19.88 -0.83 -32.54
N ASP A 519 19.70 -2.13 -32.78
CA ASP A 519 20.82 -3.06 -32.98
C ASP A 519 21.62 -2.72 -34.24
N GLN A 520 20.94 -2.29 -35.31
CA GLN A 520 21.61 -1.79 -36.52
C GLN A 520 22.42 -0.52 -36.25
N VAL A 521 21.90 0.39 -35.42
CA VAL A 521 22.64 1.60 -35.01
C VAL A 521 23.85 1.23 -34.15
N ALA A 522 23.73 0.31 -33.19
CA ALA A 522 24.86 -0.17 -32.40
C ALA A 522 25.93 -0.86 -33.28
N ALA A 523 25.52 -1.67 -34.25
CA ALA A 523 26.43 -2.27 -35.23
C ALA A 523 27.11 -1.23 -36.13
N MET A 524 26.41 -0.15 -36.48
CA MET A 524 26.98 0.97 -37.23
C MET A 524 28.07 1.67 -36.42
N VAL A 525 27.83 1.93 -35.13
CA VAL A 525 28.85 2.45 -34.20
C VAL A 525 30.06 1.51 -34.17
N ALA A 526 29.81 0.20 -34.00
CA ALA A 526 30.88 -0.79 -33.95
C ALA A 526 31.72 -0.90 -35.24
N SER A 527 31.19 -0.40 -36.37
CA SER A 527 31.88 -0.36 -37.66
C SER A 527 32.74 0.90 -37.89
N GLY A 528 32.89 1.78 -36.88
CA GLY A 528 33.76 2.96 -36.94
C GLY A 528 33.04 4.28 -37.27
N TYR A 529 31.72 4.36 -37.03
CA TYR A 529 30.92 5.53 -37.40
C TYR A 529 31.25 6.78 -36.56
N MET A 530 31.50 6.62 -35.26
CA MET A 530 31.77 7.76 -34.37
C MET A 530 33.12 8.41 -34.68
N GLU A 531 34.15 7.58 -34.87
CA GLU A 531 35.52 8.00 -35.22
C GLU A 531 35.55 8.75 -36.54
N LYS A 532 34.69 8.38 -37.48
CA LYS A 532 34.54 9.08 -38.76
C LYS A 532 33.93 10.48 -38.57
N LEU A 533 32.91 10.63 -37.72
CA LEU A 533 32.32 11.95 -37.42
C LEU A 533 33.30 12.86 -36.69
N GLU A 534 34.06 12.32 -35.74
CA GLU A 534 35.10 13.07 -35.00
C GLU A 534 36.25 13.53 -35.90
N ALA A 535 36.59 12.74 -36.94
CA ALA A 535 37.59 13.13 -37.93
C ALA A 535 37.08 14.20 -38.93
N GLU A 536 35.75 14.40 -39.02
CA GLU A 536 35.09 15.35 -39.93
C GLU A 536 34.72 16.68 -39.23
N SER A 537 34.78 16.75 -37.90
CA SER A 537 34.60 17.96 -37.06
C SER A 537 35.93 18.67 -36.75
#